data_AF-A0A950MR98-F1
#
_entry.id   AF-A0A950MR98-F1
#
_cell.length_a   1.000
_cell.length_b   1.000
_cell.length_c   1.000
_cell.angle_alpha   90.00
_cell.angle_beta   90.00
_cell.angle_gamma   90.00
#
_symmetry.space_group_name_H-M   'P 1'
#
loop_
_entity.id
_entity.type
_entity.pdbx_description
1 polymer ?
#
loop_
_entity_poly.entity_id
_entity_poly.type
_entity_poly.pdbx_seq_one_letter_code
_entity_poly.pdbx_strand_id
1 'polypeptide(L)'
;MRFQPGRSGNPAGRPPGSLNKQTLAAQEAMIERGQEVINSIVDRAKNGESAAMRAVVERLLPTGRNRRVAIDLPVIKTPEDAELALSVVTDELSAGNLTISEASALVNLIDRMLRVAERMWNFARAKRYAAQRDAIMLDDEGPSQAAATADPAAPEAAGKPAAPLYSPVNSEIAAGGEPAGIPARQEGGSAGPGSRHDKAPPLPRAA
;
A
#
# COMPACT_ATOMS: atom_id res chain seq x y z
N MET A 1 -9.78 20.44 -38.33
CA MET A 1 -10.86 19.77 -37.58
C MET A 1 -11.26 20.67 -36.42
N ARG A 2 -12.52 21.07 -36.34
CA ARG A 2 -13.03 21.96 -35.29
C ARG A 2 -13.54 21.07 -34.14
N PHE A 3 -13.03 21.26 -32.93
CA PHE A 3 -13.52 20.50 -31.77
C PHE A 3 -14.99 20.83 -31.52
N GLN A 4 -15.81 19.81 -31.25
CA GLN A 4 -17.21 20.02 -30.90
C GLN A 4 -17.31 20.68 -29.52
N PRO A 5 -18.14 21.72 -29.34
CA PRO A 5 -18.35 22.33 -28.03
C PRO A 5 -18.85 21.27 -27.04
N GLY A 6 -18.22 21.22 -25.86
CA GLY A 6 -18.57 20.27 -24.80
C GLY A 6 -17.82 18.93 -24.81
N ARG A 7 -16.97 18.66 -25.82
CA ARG A 7 -16.13 17.44 -25.84
C ARG A 7 -14.65 17.80 -25.89
N SER A 8 -13.94 17.58 -24.79
CA SER A 8 -12.46 17.64 -24.77
C SER A 8 -11.91 16.68 -25.82
N GLY A 9 -10.94 17.13 -26.62
CA GLY A 9 -10.22 16.31 -27.59
C GLY A 9 -9.43 15.16 -26.94
N ASN A 10 -9.26 15.19 -25.62
CA ASN A 10 -8.70 14.11 -24.83
C ASN A 10 -9.65 13.78 -23.66
N PRO A 11 -10.50 12.74 -23.81
CA PRO A 11 -11.46 12.34 -22.78
C PRO A 11 -10.82 11.69 -21.54
N ALA A 12 -9.60 11.14 -21.66
CA ALA A 12 -8.84 10.59 -20.52
C ALA A 12 -8.03 11.66 -19.77
N GLY A 13 -8.00 12.89 -20.30
CA GLY A 13 -7.19 13.97 -19.74
C GLY A 13 -5.69 13.71 -19.83
N ARG A 14 -4.93 14.62 -19.23
CA ARG A 14 -3.48 14.49 -19.14
C ARG A 14 -3.13 13.35 -18.17
N PRO A 15 -2.20 12.42 -18.52
CA PRO A 15 -1.88 11.30 -17.66
C PRO A 15 -1.40 11.78 -16.28
N PRO A 16 -1.85 11.14 -15.18
CA PRO A 16 -1.48 11.52 -13.82
C PRO A 16 0.04 11.41 -13.65
N GLY A 17 0.65 12.45 -13.09
CA GLY A 17 2.10 12.51 -12.87
C GLY A 17 2.93 13.00 -14.05
N SER A 18 2.33 13.33 -15.21
CA SER A 18 3.11 13.92 -16.30
C SER A 18 3.57 15.34 -15.97
N LEU A 19 4.88 15.58 -16.00
CA LEU A 19 5.48 16.90 -15.78
C LEU A 19 5.31 17.80 -17.00
N ASN A 20 5.20 19.12 -16.78
CA ASN A 20 5.10 20.08 -17.88
C ASN A 20 6.43 20.11 -18.63
N LYS A 21 6.39 20.34 -19.95
CA LYS A 21 7.61 20.46 -20.78
C LYS A 21 8.55 21.53 -20.22
N GLN A 22 7.99 22.62 -19.70
CA GLN A 22 8.74 23.66 -19.00
C GLN A 22 9.43 23.15 -17.73
N THR A 23 8.77 22.31 -16.94
CA THR A 23 9.36 21.71 -15.73
C THR A 23 10.50 20.77 -16.07
N LEU A 24 10.36 20.00 -17.15
CA LEU A 24 11.43 19.11 -17.64
C LEU A 24 12.65 19.91 -18.11
N ALA A 25 12.44 20.93 -18.95
CA ALA A 25 13.52 21.80 -19.42
C ALA A 25 14.21 22.55 -18.27
N ALA A 26 13.45 23.00 -17.27
CA ALA A 26 14.02 23.62 -16.07
C ALA A 26 14.83 22.64 -15.23
N GLN A 27 14.37 21.39 -15.10
CA GLN A 27 15.11 20.36 -14.37
C GLN A 27 16.42 20.00 -15.07
N GLU A 28 16.40 19.88 -16.39
CA GLU A 28 17.59 19.62 -17.21
C GLU A 28 18.61 20.76 -17.10
N ALA A 29 18.17 22.01 -17.24
CA ALA A 29 19.04 23.18 -17.06
C ALA A 29 19.63 23.27 -15.64
N MET A 30 18.87 22.88 -14.61
CA MET A 30 19.35 22.82 -13.23
C MET A 30 20.38 21.71 -13.01
N ILE A 31 20.27 20.57 -13.70
CA ILE A 31 21.26 19.49 -13.62
C ILE A 31 22.56 19.91 -14.31
N GLU A 32 22.45 20.51 -15.50
CA GLU A 32 23.61 20.96 -16.29
C GLU A 32 24.40 22.07 -15.58
N ARG A 33 23.70 23.07 -15.01
CA ARG A 33 24.33 24.27 -14.42
C ARG A 33 24.27 24.31 -12.89
N GLY A 34 23.90 23.20 -12.25
CA GLY A 34 23.63 23.16 -10.82
C GLY A 34 24.79 23.69 -9.97
N GLN A 35 26.03 23.32 -10.33
CA GLN A 35 27.22 23.76 -9.61
C GLN A 35 27.44 25.28 -9.69
N GLU A 36 27.26 25.88 -10.86
CA GLU A 36 27.40 27.33 -11.06
C GLU A 36 26.35 28.10 -10.27
N VAL A 37 25.11 27.61 -10.28
CA VAL A 37 24.00 28.18 -9.50
C VAL A 37 24.30 28.12 -8.01
N ILE A 38 24.79 26.98 -7.51
CA ILE A 38 25.15 26.82 -6.09
C ILE A 38 26.26 27.81 -5.70
N ASN A 39 27.32 27.92 -6.50
CA ASN A 39 28.42 28.84 -6.24
C ASN A 39 27.91 30.29 -6.17
N SER A 40 27.03 30.69 -7.10
CA SER A 40 26.43 32.03 -7.09
C SER A 40 25.60 32.30 -5.82
N ILE A 41 24.82 31.32 -5.36
CA ILE A 41 24.05 31.43 -4.11
C ILE A 41 24.99 31.60 -2.91
N VAL A 42 26.08 30.84 -2.87
CA VAL A 42 27.06 30.93 -1.78
C VAL A 42 27.72 32.32 -1.76
N ASP A 43 28.08 32.87 -2.91
CA ASP A 43 28.70 34.21 -2.98
C ASP A 43 27.72 35.32 -2.57
N ARG A 44 26.46 35.22 -2.99
CA ARG A 44 25.39 36.13 -2.53
C ARG A 44 25.16 36.04 -1.02
N ALA A 45 25.19 34.84 -0.46
CA ALA A 45 25.07 34.63 0.98
C ALA A 45 26.25 35.28 1.74
N LYS A 46 27.48 35.15 1.24
CA LYS A 46 28.67 35.80 1.82
C LYS A 46 28.57 37.33 1.78
N ASN A 47 27.91 37.88 0.76
CA ASN A 47 27.67 39.32 0.62
C ASN A 47 26.48 39.84 1.47
N GLY A 48 25.85 38.98 2.29
CA GLY A 48 24.80 39.38 3.22
C GLY A 48 23.38 39.38 2.66
N GLU A 49 23.14 38.74 1.50
CA GLU A 49 21.78 38.60 0.97
C GLU A 49 20.96 37.62 1.83
N SER A 50 19.91 38.12 2.48
CA SER A 50 19.13 37.37 3.48
C SER A 50 18.51 36.08 2.93
N ALA A 51 17.98 36.11 1.70
CA ALA A 51 17.39 34.95 1.04
C ALA A 51 18.44 33.85 0.77
N ALA A 52 19.62 34.24 0.30
CA ALA A 52 20.72 33.31 0.02
C ALA A 52 21.30 32.71 1.32
N MET A 53 21.49 33.53 2.36
CA MET A 53 21.93 33.05 3.68
C MET A 53 20.95 32.03 4.26
N ARG A 54 19.65 32.32 4.20
CA ARG A 54 18.62 31.37 4.65
C ARG A 54 18.67 30.06 3.87
N ALA A 55 18.76 30.12 2.54
CA ALA A 55 18.84 28.93 1.70
C ALA A 55 20.07 28.05 2.02
N VAL A 56 21.22 28.68 2.30
CA VAL A 56 22.44 27.97 2.69
C VAL A 56 22.30 27.34 4.08
N VAL A 57 21.77 28.06 5.08
CA VAL A 57 21.59 27.56 6.45
C VAL A 57 20.60 26.40 6.49
N GLU A 58 19.46 26.49 5.82
CA GLU A 58 18.46 25.42 5.76
C GLU A 58 19.01 24.13 5.12
N ARG A 59 20.04 24.24 4.27
CA ARG A 59 20.70 23.09 3.63
C ARG A 59 21.84 22.52 4.47
N LEU A 60 22.64 23.37 5.13
CA LEU A 60 23.76 22.96 5.99
C LEU A 60 23.29 22.37 7.32
N LEU A 61 22.24 22.96 7.90
CA LEU A 61 21.59 22.50 9.12
C LEU A 61 20.19 22.01 8.76
N PRO A 62 20.06 20.83 8.12
CA PRO A 62 18.76 20.33 7.73
C PRO A 62 17.90 20.13 8.99
N THR A 63 16.93 21.01 9.18
CA THR A 63 15.99 20.94 10.30
C THR A 63 14.76 20.12 9.91
N GLY A 64 14.17 19.44 10.89
CA GLY A 64 12.93 18.70 10.69
C GLY A 64 13.09 17.47 9.79
N ARG A 65 12.19 17.30 8.82
CA ARG A 65 12.04 16.06 8.02
C ARG A 65 13.22 15.72 7.11
N ASN A 66 14.07 16.69 6.80
CA ASN A 66 15.23 16.49 5.93
C ASN A 66 16.52 16.20 6.69
N ARG A 67 16.48 16.17 8.03
CA ARG A 67 17.61 15.77 8.86
C ARG A 67 17.95 14.31 8.57
N ARG A 68 19.24 14.02 8.42
CA ARG A 68 19.72 12.64 8.32
C ARG A 68 19.88 12.09 9.73
N VAL A 69 19.26 10.94 9.97
CA VAL A 69 19.39 10.17 11.19
C VAL A 69 20.38 9.04 10.90
N ALA A 70 21.52 9.04 11.59
CA ALA A 70 22.50 7.96 11.51
C ALA A 70 22.24 7.01 12.69
N ILE A 71 21.50 5.93 12.44
CA ILE A 71 21.25 4.88 13.41
C ILE A 71 21.60 3.56 12.75
N ASP A 72 22.36 2.75 13.48
CA ASP A 72 22.68 1.39 13.07
C ASP A 72 21.58 0.45 13.55
N LEU A 73 20.72 0.01 12.65
CA LEU A 73 19.64 -0.93 12.95
C LEU A 73 20.04 -2.35 12.54
N PRO A 74 19.75 -3.36 13.37
CA PRO A 74 20.00 -4.74 13.00
C PRO A 74 19.14 -5.18 11.80
N VAL A 75 19.57 -6.22 11.10
CA VAL A 75 18.82 -6.77 9.97
C VAL A 75 17.58 -7.49 10.50
N ILE A 76 16.39 -6.95 10.21
CA ILE A 76 15.13 -7.51 10.70
C ILE A 76 14.67 -8.66 9.82
N LYS A 77 14.69 -9.88 10.34
CA LYS A 77 14.12 -11.08 9.69
C LYS A 77 13.10 -11.78 10.58
N THR A 78 13.36 -11.78 11.88
CA THR A 78 12.53 -12.40 12.92
C THR A 78 11.86 -11.33 13.78
N PRO A 79 10.80 -11.69 14.54
CA PRO A 79 10.26 -10.81 15.57
C PRO A 79 11.29 -10.49 16.66
N GLU A 80 12.21 -11.41 16.97
CA GLU A 80 13.31 -11.21 17.93
C GLU A 80 14.25 -10.09 17.46
N ASP A 81 14.60 -10.06 16.16
CA ASP A 81 15.39 -8.97 15.57
C ASP A 81 14.66 -7.61 15.65
N ALA A 82 13.32 -7.62 15.54
CA ALA A 82 12.52 -6.41 15.64
C ALA A 82 12.51 -5.86 17.08
N GLU A 83 12.49 -6.73 18.10
CA GLU A 83 12.63 -6.33 19.50
C GLU A 83 13.99 -5.66 19.75
N LEU A 84 15.07 -6.26 19.24
CA LEU A 84 16.41 -5.66 19.31
C LEU A 84 16.46 -4.30 18.61
N ALA A 85 15.88 -4.18 17.41
CA ALA A 85 15.80 -2.91 16.70
C ALA A 85 15.03 -1.84 17.48
N LEU A 86 13.92 -2.22 18.13
CA LEU A 86 13.13 -1.30 18.95
C LEU A 86 13.91 -0.82 20.18
N SER A 87 14.69 -1.70 20.83
CA SER A 87 15.54 -1.31 21.96
C SER A 87 16.57 -0.23 21.57
N VAL A 88 17.20 -0.37 20.41
CA VAL A 88 18.14 0.63 19.86
C VAL A 88 17.41 1.96 19.61
N VAL A 89 16.21 1.92 19.04
CA VAL A 89 15.43 3.15 18.81
C VAL A 89 15.06 3.84 20.13
N THR A 90 14.70 3.09 21.17
CA THR A 90 14.38 3.66 22.48
C THR A 90 15.61 4.24 23.17
N ASP A 91 16.76 3.61 23.05
CA ASP A 91 18.02 4.10 23.62
C ASP A 91 18.43 5.41 22.95
N GLU A 92 18.39 5.48 21.63
CA GLU A 92 18.69 6.70 20.85
C GLU A 92 17.69 7.84 21.11
N LEU A 93 16.42 7.50 21.36
CA LEU A 93 15.40 8.46 21.79
C LEU A 93 15.69 8.98 23.20
N SER A 94 16.07 8.10 24.13
CA SER A 94 16.41 8.49 25.51
C SER A 94 17.68 9.35 25.58
N ALA A 95 18.64 9.10 24.69
CA ALA A 95 19.86 9.89 24.53
C ALA A 95 19.62 11.27 23.88
N GLY A 96 18.43 11.49 23.28
CA GLY A 96 18.08 12.74 22.61
C GLY A 96 18.65 12.88 21.19
N ASN A 97 19.19 11.81 20.62
CA ASN A 97 19.68 11.79 19.24
C ASN A 97 18.53 11.75 18.21
N LEU A 98 17.37 11.30 18.67
CA LEU A 98 16.11 11.24 17.94
C LEU A 98 15.05 12.19 18.51
N THR A 99 14.24 12.74 17.61
CA THR A 99 12.94 13.32 17.96
C THR A 99 11.86 12.24 18.04
N ILE A 100 10.76 12.53 18.76
CA ILE A 100 9.61 11.63 18.87
C ILE A 100 9.02 11.27 17.49
N SER A 101 8.99 12.25 16.57
CA SER A 101 8.49 12.03 15.20
C SER A 101 9.40 11.11 14.38
N GLU A 102 10.73 11.23 14.53
CA GLU A 102 11.69 10.33 13.89
C GLU A 102 11.60 8.92 14.46
N ALA A 103 11.55 8.77 15.79
CA ALA A 103 11.40 7.47 16.44
C ALA A 103 10.10 6.76 16.00
N SER A 104 8.98 7.50 15.94
CA SER A 104 7.71 6.96 15.44
C SER A 104 7.80 6.51 13.98
N ALA A 105 8.54 7.24 13.13
CA ALA A 105 8.75 6.85 11.75
C ALA A 105 9.61 5.56 11.64
N LEU A 106 10.62 5.41 12.50
CA LEU A 106 11.47 4.21 12.55
C LEU A 106 10.69 2.99 13.04
N VAL A 107 9.87 3.13 14.08
CA VAL A 107 9.00 2.04 14.58
C VAL A 107 8.06 1.55 13.48
N ASN A 108 7.45 2.48 12.72
CA ASN A 108 6.61 2.13 11.57
C ASN A 108 7.39 1.43 10.44
N LEU A 109 8.65 1.81 10.22
CA LEU A 109 9.52 1.15 9.24
C LEU A 109 9.84 -0.28 9.68
N ILE A 110 10.18 -0.47 10.96
CA ILE A 110 10.47 -1.79 11.57
C ILE A 110 9.27 -2.73 11.42
N ASP A 111 8.06 -2.29 11.79
CA ASP A 111 6.82 -3.08 11.63
C ASP A 111 6.59 -3.49 10.16
N ARG A 112 6.80 -2.55 9.22
CA ARG A 112 6.67 -2.85 7.78
C ARG A 112 7.71 -3.87 7.31
N MET A 113 8.96 -3.75 7.74
CA MET A 113 10.02 -4.68 7.39
C MET A 113 9.71 -6.09 7.92
N LEU A 114 9.24 -6.21 9.16
CA LEU A 114 8.85 -7.49 9.74
C LEU A 114 7.71 -8.14 8.95
N ARG A 115 6.64 -7.40 8.62
CA ARG A 115 5.54 -7.92 7.79
C ARG A 115 6.00 -8.40 6.41
N VAL A 116 6.96 -7.70 5.80
CA VAL A 116 7.53 -8.10 4.50
C VAL A 116 8.36 -9.38 4.66
N ALA A 117 9.17 -9.48 5.71
CA ALA A 117 9.94 -10.68 6.03
C ALA A 117 9.04 -11.91 6.24
N GLU A 118 7.99 -11.77 7.05
CA GLU A 118 7.00 -12.83 7.31
C GLU A 118 6.31 -13.28 6.02
N ARG A 119 5.89 -12.35 5.15
CA ARG A 119 5.28 -12.67 3.85
C ARG A 119 6.25 -13.45 2.97
N MET A 120 7.51 -13.05 2.90
CA MET A 120 8.54 -13.76 2.14
C MET A 120 8.79 -15.16 2.71
N TRP A 121 8.84 -15.30 4.02
CA TRP A 121 9.00 -16.59 4.71
C TRP A 121 7.84 -17.53 4.43
N ASN A 122 6.61 -17.03 4.53
CA ASN A 122 5.39 -17.77 4.23
C ASN A 122 5.35 -18.22 2.76
N PHE A 123 5.72 -17.35 1.82
CA PHE A 123 5.80 -17.70 0.40
C PHE A 123 6.85 -18.78 0.13
N ALA A 124 8.06 -18.63 0.70
CA ALA A 124 9.12 -19.62 0.56
C ALA A 124 8.72 -20.98 1.16
N ARG A 125 8.04 -20.97 2.32
CA ARG A 125 7.52 -22.16 2.98
C ARG A 125 6.43 -22.84 2.14
N ALA A 126 5.49 -22.08 1.59
CA ALA A 126 4.45 -22.61 0.72
C ALA A 126 5.02 -23.27 -0.56
N LYS A 127 6.04 -22.64 -1.17
CA LYS A 127 6.74 -23.22 -2.34
C LYS A 127 7.42 -24.55 -2.02
N ARG A 128 8.03 -24.67 -0.83
CA ARG A 128 8.65 -25.93 -0.38
C ARG A 128 7.61 -27.04 -0.18
N TYR A 129 6.47 -26.74 0.44
CA TYR A 129 5.40 -27.72 0.61
C TYR A 129 4.75 -28.13 -0.71
N ALA A 130 4.56 -27.19 -1.66
CA ALA A 130 4.07 -27.51 -2.99
C ALA A 130 5.04 -28.46 -3.72
N ALA A 131 6.34 -28.17 -3.71
CA ALA A 131 7.35 -29.03 -4.32
C ALA A 131 7.43 -30.42 -3.64
N GLN A 132 7.30 -30.48 -2.31
CA GLN A 132 7.29 -31.74 -1.57
C GLN A 132 6.02 -32.57 -1.87
N ARG A 133 4.86 -31.92 -2.00
CA ARG A 133 3.60 -32.58 -2.40
C ARG A 133 3.71 -33.13 -3.82
N ASP A 134 4.22 -32.35 -4.75
CA ASP A 134 4.37 -32.77 -6.15
C ASP A 134 5.39 -33.91 -6.27
N ALA A 135 6.45 -33.94 -5.45
CA ALA A 135 7.39 -35.07 -5.37
C ALA A 135 6.73 -36.36 -4.85
N ILE A 136 5.92 -36.28 -3.78
CA ILE A 136 5.21 -37.44 -3.22
C ILE A 136 4.20 -38.02 -4.22
N MET A 137 3.61 -37.19 -5.09
CA MET A 137 2.66 -37.64 -6.12
C MET A 137 3.34 -38.29 -7.34
N LEU A 138 4.63 -38.05 -7.59
CA LEU A 138 5.36 -38.68 -8.70
C LEU A 138 5.79 -40.12 -8.40
N ASP A 139 5.83 -40.52 -7.13
CA ASP A 139 6.30 -41.85 -6.71
C ASP A 139 5.19 -42.93 -6.72
N ASP A 140 3.92 -42.57 -6.98
CA ASP A 140 2.76 -43.49 -6.91
C ASP A 140 2.29 -44.01 -8.30
N GLU A 141 2.95 -43.63 -9.40
CA GLU A 141 2.71 -44.18 -10.74
C GLU A 141 3.60 -45.40 -11.00
N GLY A 142 3.33 -46.50 -10.30
CA GLY A 142 3.87 -47.83 -10.61
C GLY A 142 3.25 -48.42 -11.90
N PRO A 143 3.94 -49.30 -12.64
CA PRO A 143 3.55 -49.65 -14.00
C PRO A 143 2.22 -50.42 -14.02
N SER A 144 1.25 -49.84 -14.73
CA SER A 144 0.03 -50.47 -15.20
C SER A 144 0.33 -51.79 -15.94
N GLN A 145 -0.09 -52.93 -15.41
CA GLN A 145 -0.20 -54.18 -16.15
C GLN A 145 -1.66 -54.55 -16.43
N ALA A 146 -2.02 -54.34 -17.70
CA ALA A 146 -2.75 -55.23 -18.59
C ALA A 146 -3.78 -56.23 -18.01
N ALA A 147 -5.04 -55.98 -18.39
CA ALA A 147 -5.99 -56.91 -18.99
C ALA A 147 -5.78 -58.43 -18.78
N ALA A 148 -6.74 -59.06 -18.09
CA ALA A 148 -7.10 -60.45 -18.29
C ALA A 148 -8.58 -60.53 -18.67
N THR A 149 -8.84 -61.42 -19.63
CA THR A 149 -9.99 -61.62 -20.50
C THR A 149 -11.26 -62.14 -19.82
N ALA A 150 -12.39 -61.89 -20.48
CA ALA A 150 -13.78 -62.20 -20.12
C ALA A 150 -14.16 -63.70 -20.18
N ASP A 151 -15.23 -64.08 -19.45
CA ASP A 151 -16.47 -64.61 -20.09
C ASP A 151 -17.70 -64.53 -19.14
N PRO A 152 -18.95 -64.53 -19.67
CA PRO A 152 -20.14 -63.97 -19.02
C PRO A 152 -21.11 -65.03 -18.46
N ALA A 153 -21.75 -64.72 -17.33
CA ALA A 153 -23.11 -65.16 -17.00
C ALA A 153 -23.66 -64.33 -15.83
N ALA A 154 -24.68 -63.53 -16.11
CA ALA A 154 -25.50 -62.82 -15.12
C ALA A 154 -26.42 -63.82 -14.37
N PRO A 155 -27.09 -63.48 -13.24
CA PRO A 155 -27.93 -62.28 -13.11
C PRO A 155 -27.86 -61.48 -11.80
N GLU A 156 -28.17 -60.19 -11.96
CA GLU A 156 -28.96 -59.27 -11.11
C GLU A 156 -28.89 -59.35 -9.58
N ALA A 157 -28.50 -58.23 -8.95
CA ALA A 157 -29.38 -57.51 -8.02
C ALA A 157 -28.85 -56.12 -7.60
N ALA A 158 -29.75 -55.13 -7.72
CA ALA A 158 -29.90 -53.95 -6.87
C ALA A 158 -28.78 -52.89 -6.83
N GLY A 159 -29.02 -51.80 -7.56
CA GLY A 159 -28.26 -50.55 -7.45
C GLY A 159 -28.57 -49.74 -6.19
N LYS A 160 -27.60 -48.89 -5.82
CA LYS A 160 -27.82 -47.59 -5.16
C LYS A 160 -26.82 -46.57 -5.73
N PRO A 161 -27.26 -45.34 -6.07
CA PRO A 161 -26.45 -44.38 -6.82
C PRO A 161 -25.46 -43.59 -5.95
N ALA A 162 -24.46 -43.06 -6.65
CA ALA A 162 -23.35 -42.25 -6.19
C ALA A 162 -23.74 -41.07 -5.28
N ALA A 163 -22.96 -40.88 -4.22
CA ALA A 163 -22.99 -39.69 -3.38
C ALA A 163 -22.30 -38.52 -4.11
N PRO A 164 -22.91 -37.32 -4.21
CA PRO A 164 -22.25 -36.16 -4.78
C PRO A 164 -21.26 -35.54 -3.76
N LEU A 165 -20.08 -35.21 -4.28
CA LEU A 165 -19.08 -34.33 -3.67
C LEU A 165 -19.66 -32.91 -3.51
N TYR A 166 -20.11 -32.54 -2.30
CA TYR A 166 -20.25 -31.13 -1.91
C TYR A 166 -20.23 -30.96 -0.39
N SER A 167 -19.32 -30.12 0.10
CA SER A 167 -19.25 -29.64 1.48
C SER A 167 -19.19 -28.11 1.45
N PRO A 168 -20.10 -27.43 2.17
CA PRO A 168 -19.79 -26.15 2.75
C PRO A 168 -20.02 -26.14 4.27
N VAL A 169 -18.92 -26.04 5.00
CA VAL A 169 -18.64 -25.10 6.10
C VAL A 169 -19.84 -24.48 6.86
N ASN A 170 -19.85 -24.79 8.17
CA ASN A 170 -20.28 -24.02 9.35
C ASN A 170 -21.77 -23.70 9.63
N SER A 171 -22.32 -24.48 10.58
CA SER A 171 -22.88 -24.10 11.90
C SER A 171 -23.71 -22.80 12.05
N GLU A 172 -25.00 -23.02 12.32
CA GLU A 172 -25.85 -22.40 13.37
C GLU A 172 -25.64 -20.92 13.73
N ILE A 173 -26.63 -20.07 13.42
CA ILE A 173 -27.37 -19.28 14.43
C ILE A 173 -28.85 -19.26 14.03
N ALA A 174 -29.68 -19.75 14.94
CA ALA A 174 -31.13 -19.78 14.85
C ALA A 174 -31.77 -18.45 15.30
N ALA A 175 -32.99 -18.26 14.77
CA ALA A 175 -34.15 -17.62 15.39
C ALA A 175 -34.31 -16.08 15.36
N GLY A 176 -35.30 -15.65 14.53
CA GLY A 176 -36.50 -14.99 15.07
C GLY A 176 -36.67 -13.49 14.78
N GLY A 177 -37.65 -13.14 13.94
CA GLY A 177 -38.20 -11.78 13.84
C GLY A 177 -38.92 -11.49 12.51
N GLU A 178 -40.25 -11.57 12.53
CA GLU A 178 -41.20 -11.35 11.42
C GLU A 178 -41.31 -9.88 10.92
N PRO A 179 -42.03 -9.61 9.80
CA PRO A 179 -41.72 -8.52 8.87
C PRO A 179 -42.59 -7.27 9.01
N ALA A 180 -42.03 -6.10 8.66
CA ALA A 180 -42.80 -4.90 8.33
C ALA A 180 -42.18 -4.20 7.11
N GLY A 181 -42.79 -4.41 5.94
CA GLY A 181 -42.45 -3.72 4.70
C GLY A 181 -43.45 -2.61 4.38
N ILE A 182 -42.97 -1.40 4.11
CA ILE A 182 -43.70 -0.29 3.49
C ILE A 182 -42.69 0.54 2.64
N PRO A 183 -43.10 1.28 1.59
CA PRO A 183 -43.39 0.81 0.25
C PRO A 183 -42.47 1.46 -0.82
N ALA A 184 -42.70 1.07 -2.08
CA ALA A 184 -42.01 1.50 -3.29
C ALA A 184 -41.94 3.04 -3.49
N ARG A 185 -40.79 3.51 -3.98
CA ARG A 185 -40.50 4.91 -4.32
C ARG A 185 -40.63 5.11 -5.84
N GLN A 186 -41.58 5.94 -6.25
CA GLN A 186 -41.84 6.33 -7.63
C GLN A 186 -41.13 7.66 -7.95
N GLU A 187 -40.82 7.83 -9.24
CA GLU A 187 -40.06 8.91 -9.87
C GLU A 187 -40.71 10.31 -9.79
N GLY A 188 -39.89 11.36 -10.00
CA GLY A 188 -40.38 12.62 -10.58
C GLY A 188 -39.74 13.91 -10.07
N GLY A 189 -39.10 14.66 -10.99
CA GLY A 189 -39.44 16.08 -11.19
C GLY A 189 -38.64 17.18 -10.48
N SER A 190 -37.68 17.74 -11.21
CA SER A 190 -37.45 19.19 -11.50
C SER A 190 -37.52 20.30 -10.43
N ALA A 191 -36.51 21.19 -10.52
CA ALA A 191 -36.52 22.66 -10.43
C ALA A 191 -35.60 23.26 -9.33
N GLY A 192 -34.61 24.06 -9.73
CA GLY A 192 -33.88 25.01 -8.85
C GLY A 192 -34.58 26.39 -8.83
N PRO A 193 -33.90 27.53 -8.58
CA PRO A 193 -32.72 27.81 -7.75
C PRO A 193 -33.03 28.88 -6.65
N GLY A 194 -32.19 29.07 -5.63
CA GLY A 194 -32.46 30.10 -4.62
C GLY A 194 -31.31 30.40 -3.65
N SER A 195 -30.84 31.64 -3.68
CA SER A 195 -29.79 32.29 -2.90
C SER A 195 -30.04 32.42 -1.39
N ARG A 196 -28.99 32.40 -0.55
CA ARG A 196 -28.49 33.56 0.26
C ARG A 196 -27.61 33.10 1.45
N HIS A 197 -26.70 34.00 1.77
CA HIS A 197 -25.73 33.99 2.86
C HIS A 197 -26.29 33.57 4.23
N ASP A 198 -25.48 32.88 5.03
CA ASP A 198 -25.26 33.32 6.40
C ASP A 198 -23.88 32.93 6.94
N LYS A 199 -23.20 33.92 7.54
CA LYS A 199 -21.86 33.82 8.14
C LYS A 199 -21.99 33.26 9.56
N ALA A 200 -21.19 32.25 9.90
CA ALA A 200 -20.99 31.84 11.29
C ALA A 200 -20.16 32.90 12.05
N PRO A 201 -20.52 33.29 13.29
CA PRO A 201 -19.72 34.20 14.10
C PRO A 201 -18.54 33.49 14.79
N PRO A 202 -17.37 34.15 14.98
CA PRO A 202 -16.22 33.56 15.64
C PRO A 202 -16.31 33.59 17.18
N LEU A 203 -15.74 32.55 17.82
CA LEU A 203 -15.70 32.33 19.27
C LEU A 203 -14.75 33.33 19.99
N PRO A 204 -15.03 33.69 21.26
CA PRO A 204 -14.22 34.64 22.03
C PRO A 204 -12.86 34.06 22.46
N ARG A 205 -11.81 34.91 22.43
CA ARG A 205 -10.49 34.63 23.00
C ARG A 205 -10.51 34.90 24.51
N ALA A 206 -10.05 33.93 25.30
CA ALA A 206 -9.76 34.11 26.72
C ALA A 206 -8.52 34.99 26.91
N ALA A 207 -8.56 35.83 27.94
CA ALA A 207 -7.51 36.74 28.39
C ALA A 207 -6.34 36.02 29.06
#